data_AF-A0A0C4FEA2-F1
#
_entry.id   AF-A0A0C4FEA2-F1
#
_cell.length_a   1.000
_cell.length_b   1.000
_cell.length_c   1.000
_cell.angle_alpha   90.00
_cell.angle_beta   90.00
_cell.angle_gamma   90.00
#
_symmetry.space_group_name_H-M   'P 1'
#
loop_
_entity.id
_entity.type
_entity.pdbx_description
1 polymer ?
#
loop_
_entity_poly.entity_id
_entity_poly.type
_entity_poly.pdbx_seq_one_letter_code
_entity_poly.pdbx_strand_id
1 'polypeptide(L)' 'MEKTPQSKVIQKILREKRLRVENRDVMMYLVRYKGMSADHDEWLLEKDIPDSTILLRKFRSEKRSTPLV' A
#
# COMPACT_ATOMS: atom_id res chain seq x y z
N MET A 1 6.23 10.64 23.72
CA MET A 1 5.98 11.58 22.62
C MET A 1 5.49 10.79 21.42
N GLU A 2 4.17 10.56 21.33
CA GLU A 2 3.57 9.96 20.14
C GLU A 2 3.59 10.99 19.03
N LYS A 3 4.43 10.78 18.03
CA LYS A 3 4.45 11.63 16.84
C LYS A 3 3.16 11.37 16.08
N THR A 4 2.18 12.25 16.24
CA THR A 4 1.09 12.41 15.27
C THR A 4 1.74 12.61 13.90
N PRO A 5 1.52 11.72 12.93
CA PRO A 5 2.21 11.85 11.67
C PRO A 5 1.63 13.05 10.94
N GLN A 6 2.49 14.01 10.59
CA GLN A 6 2.28 14.90 9.43
C GLN A 6 1.57 14.09 8.36
N SER A 7 0.42 14.57 7.89
CA SER A 7 -0.49 13.86 6.99
C SER A 7 0.23 13.40 5.72
N LYS A 8 0.90 12.25 5.78
CA LYS A 8 1.64 11.68 4.65
C LYS A 8 0.58 11.24 3.64
N VAL A 9 0.52 11.91 2.49
CA VAL A 9 -0.42 11.56 1.44
C VAL A 9 0.12 10.38 0.66
N ILE A 10 -0.62 9.27 0.67
CA ILE A 10 -0.29 8.10 -0.15
C ILE A 10 -0.56 8.43 -1.62
N GLN A 11 0.44 8.23 -2.45
CA GLN A 11 0.36 8.46 -3.89
C GLN A 11 -0.18 7.24 -4.62
N LYS A 12 0.36 6.05 -4.32
CA LYS A 12 0.00 4.79 -4.98
C LYS A 12 0.42 3.56 -4.19
N ILE A 13 -0.17 2.43 -4.55
CA ILE A 13 0.23 1.10 -4.10
C ILE A 13 1.17 0.50 -5.14
N LEU A 14 2.29 -0.04 -4.69
CA LEU A 14 3.33 -0.61 -5.55
C LEU A 14 3.27 -2.14 -5.60
N ARG A 15 2.99 -2.77 -4.46
CA ARG A 15 3.02 -4.23 -4.30
C ARG A 15 1.98 -4.67 -3.28
N GLU A 16 1.66 -5.95 -3.33
CA GLU A 16 0.87 -6.65 -2.32
C GLU A 16 1.62 -7.88 -1.85
N LYS A 17 1.42 -8.29 -0.60
CA LYS A 17 1.91 -9.56 -0.06
C LYS A 17 0.90 -10.13 0.93
N ARG A 18 0.79 -11.45 0.96
CA ARG A 18 -0.02 -12.17 1.94
C ARG A 18 0.88 -12.64 3.08
N LEU A 19 0.47 -12.34 4.31
CA LEU A 19 1.14 -12.77 5.53
C LEU A 19 0.18 -13.63 6.35
N ARG A 20 0.71 -14.62 7.06
CA ARG A 20 -0.05 -15.38 8.05
C ARG A 20 0.34 -14.89 9.44
N VAL A 21 -0.59 -14.24 10.14
CA VAL A 21 -0.38 -13.70 11.49
C VAL A 21 -1.43 -14.32 12.39
N GLU A 22 -1.01 -14.97 13.48
CA GLU A 22 -1.91 -15.62 14.44
C GLU A 22 -2.94 -16.56 13.77
N ASN A 23 -2.47 -17.37 12.83
CA ASN A 23 -3.30 -18.29 12.05
C ASN A 23 -4.35 -17.63 11.12
N ARG A 24 -4.29 -16.31 10.93
CA ARG A 24 -5.13 -15.55 9.99
C ARG A 24 -4.31 -15.09 8.80
N ASP A 25 -4.90 -15.17 7.63
CA ASP A 25 -4.32 -14.60 6.43
C ASP A 25 -4.63 -13.11 6.35
N VAL A 26 -3.59 -12.31 6.21
CA VAL A 26 -3.65 -10.86 6.17
C VAL A 26 -2.95 -10.36 4.91
N MET A 27 -3.62 -9.50 4.15
CA MET A 27 -3.00 -8.82 3.01
C MET A 27 -2.39 -7.50 3.46
N MET A 28 -1.13 -7.29 3.06
CA MET A 28 -0.42 -6.04 3.20
C MET A 28 -0.11 -5.45 1.83
N TYR A 29 -0.06 -4.13 1.77
CA TYR A 29 0.17 -3.35 0.57
C TYR A 29 1.33 -2.39 0.79
N LEU A 30 2.29 -2.38 -0.14
CA LEU A 30 3.42 -1.45 -0.11
C LEU A 30 2.96 -0.12 -0.70
N VAL A 31 2.96 0.92 0.12
CA VAL A 31 2.50 2.25 -0.27
C VAL A 31 3.69 3.18 -0.55
N ARG A 32 3.55 3.99 -1.60
CA ARG A 32 4.46 5.09 -1.92
C ARG A 32 3.83 6.40 -1.49
N TYR A 33 4.55 7.20 -0.72
CA TYR A 33 4.10 8.54 -0.35
C TYR A 33 4.45 9.58 -1.43
N LYS A 34 3.57 10.57 -1.59
CA LYS A 34 3.76 11.65 -2.56
C LYS A 34 4.97 12.49 -2.18
N GLY A 35 5.92 12.62 -3.11
CA GLY A 35 7.13 13.44 -2.91
C GLY A 35 8.19 12.80 -2.02
N MET A 36 8.06 11.52 -1.67
CA MET A 36 9.06 10.78 -0.90
C MET A 36 9.76 9.71 -1.75
N SER A 37 11.00 9.40 -1.37
CA SER A 37 11.79 8.32 -2.00
C SER A 37 11.26 6.93 -1.59
N ALA A 38 11.81 5.90 -2.23
CA ALA A 38 11.46 4.51 -1.95
C ALA A 38 11.82 4.07 -0.52
N ASP A 39 12.77 4.77 0.12
CA ASP A 39 13.22 4.46 1.49
C ASP A 39 12.14 4.73 2.53
N HIS A 40 11.13 5.52 2.16
CA HIS A 40 9.97 5.82 2.99
C HIS A 40 8.75 4.96 2.66
N ASP A 41 8.88 3.99 1.74
CA ASP A 41 7.76 3.12 1.40
C ASP A 41 7.43 2.20 2.58
N GLU A 42 6.15 2.10 2.91
CA GLU A 42 5.69 1.37 4.09
C GLU A 42 4.71 0.26 3.69
N TRP A 43 4.75 -0.87 4.41
CA TRP A 43 3.76 -1.94 4.26
C TRP A 43 2.59 -1.67 5.21
N LEU A 44 1.41 -1.39 4.65
CA LEU A 44 0.21 -1.08 5.40
C LEU A 44 -0.90 -2.11 5.13
N LEU A 45 -1.81 -2.26 6.07
CA LEU A 45 -3.05 -3.00 5.88
C LEU A 45 -4.04 -2.17 5.07
N GLU A 46 -5.00 -2.81 4.42
CA GLU A 46 -6.05 -2.10 3.67
C GLU A 46 -6.80 -1.07 4.53
N LYS A 47 -7.03 -1.39 5.82
CA LYS A 47 -7.70 -0.51 6.78
C LYS A 47 -6.87 0.73 7.17
N ASP A 48 -5.55 0.67 7.02
CA ASP A 48 -4.63 1.73 7.42
C ASP A 48 -4.28 2.65 6.24
N ILE A 49 -4.85 2.39 5.06
CA ILE A 49 -4.65 3.17 3.84
C ILE A 49 -5.88 4.08 3.62
N PRO A 50 -5.73 5.41 3.69
CA PRO A 50 -6.79 6.33 3.29
C PRO A 50 -7.13 6.15 1.80
N ASP A 51 -8.42 6.22 1.46
CA ASP A 51 -8.92 6.00 0.10
C ASP A 51 -8.44 4.68 -0.54
N SER A 52 -8.24 3.64 0.28
CA SER A 52 -7.71 2.34 -0.13
C SER A 52 -8.46 1.75 -1.33
N THR A 53 -9.77 1.90 -1.40
CA THR A 53 -10.60 1.42 -2.52
C THR A 53 -10.15 1.99 -3.87
N ILE A 54 -9.86 3.30 -3.93
CA ILE A 54 -9.45 3.97 -5.17
C ILE A 54 -8.03 3.53 -5.56
N LEU A 55 -7.12 3.52 -4.59
CA LEU A 55 -5.72 3.15 -4.81
C LEU A 55 -5.58 1.68 -5.22
N LEU A 56 -6.30 0.78 -4.56
CA LEU A 56 -6.32 -0.64 -4.89
C LEU A 56 -6.95 -0.91 -6.24
N ARG A 57 -8.02 -0.18 -6.61
CA ARG A 57 -8.63 -0.31 -7.94
C ARG A 57 -7.62 0.05 -9.05
N LYS A 58 -6.88 1.14 -8.88
CA LYS A 58 -5.83 1.56 -9.83
C LYS A 58 -4.73 0.51 -9.91
N PHE A 59 -4.19 0.10 -8.76
CA PHE A 59 -3.15 -0.94 -8.67
C PHE A 59 -3.56 -2.26 -9.35
N ARG A 60 -4.78 -2.75 -9.08
CA ARG A 60 -5.31 -3.97 -9.73
C ARG A 60 -5.56 -3.79 -11.22
N SER A 61 -5.86 -2.58 -11.68
CA SER A 61 -5.98 -2.28 -13.11
C SER A 61 -4.61 -2.34 -13.79
N GLU A 62 -3.63 -1.64 -13.23
CA GLU A 62 -2.25 -1.59 -13.74
C GLU A 62 -1.61 -2.98 -13.80
N LYS A 63 -1.77 -3.78 -12.74
CA LYS A 63 -1.27 -5.16 -12.65
C LYS A 63 -1.85 -6.08 -13.73
N ARG A 64 -3.11 -5.90 -14.11
CA ARG A 64 -3.76 -6.67 -15.19
C ARG A 64 -3.31 -6.24 -16.58
N SER A 65 -2.93 -4.97 -16.73
CA SER A 65 -2.45 -4.40 -17.98
C SER A 65 -0.98 -4.68 -18.29
N THR A 66 -0.22 -5.26 -17.36
CA THR A 66 1.15 -5.70 -17.61
C THR A 66 1.13 -7.17 -18.06
N PRO A 67 1.15 -7.48 -19.37
CA PRO A 67 1.36 -8.85 -19.82
C PRO A 67 2.75 -9.30 -19.37
N LEU A 68 2.84 -10.52 -18.85
CA LEU A 68 4.09 -11.23 -18.69
C LEU A 68 4.64 -11.45 -20.11
N VAL A 69 5.64 -10.65 -20.51
CA VAL A 69 6.47 -10.87 -21.69
C VAL A 69 7.74 -11.59 -21.27
#